data_AF-A0A6B1IQI7-F1
#
_entry.id   AF-A0A6B1IQI7-F1
#
_cell.length_a   1.000
_cell.length_b   1.000
_cell.length_c   1.000
_cell.angle_alpha   90.00
_cell.angle_beta   90.00
_cell.angle_gamma   90.00
#
_symmetry.space_group_name_H-M   'P 1'
#
loop_
_entity.id
_entity.type
_entity.pdbx_description
1 polymer ?
#
loop_
_entity_poly.entity_id
_entity_poly.type
_entity_poly.pdbx_seq_one_letter_code
_entity_poly.pdbx_strand_id
1 'polypeptide(L)'
;MTSVKEFRVDEPATAEGLGRGRFVFTDAYSVFDWGQMPDAIPNKGASLCAMGAFNFELLEREGVPTHYRGVEDTDSGDVVPLEEATAPPTEMAIDLTQVPDLPYEGPHAGYDYESFHAAGGENYLVPLEVVFRNRVPVGSSLRTRAAPADFGLDDLAGADGEWPDEPVDLPEPVVEFSTKYEQQDRYLARAEADEVAGVADVDALESLARDVNRVVTERAEAAGFVHEDGKIECLYVDGELRVADVVGTFDENRFSYGGRGISKEVVRQWYKANDPDWVAAVKAAKESVAGRDIDDWRELCDESPDPLPADVVEAVSDLYAAGTNAYTDREWFDVPDVEAALDSVDAL
;
A
#
# COMPACT_ATOMS: atom_id res chain seq x y z
N MET A 1 -1.74 -9.21 12.35
CA MET A 1 -1.52 -7.84 12.87
C MET A 1 -0.49 -7.22 11.94
N THR A 2 -0.83 -6.16 11.19
CA THR A 2 0.15 -5.52 10.31
C THR A 2 1.08 -4.64 11.15
N SER A 3 2.26 -4.30 10.64
CA SER A 3 3.28 -3.56 11.40
C SER A 3 2.92 -2.09 11.67
N VAL A 4 1.89 -1.55 11.02
CA VAL A 4 1.58 -0.09 11.03
C VAL A 4 0.09 0.23 11.20
N LYS A 5 -0.81 -0.73 10.95
CA LYS A 5 -2.27 -0.59 11.03
C LYS A 5 -2.84 -1.70 11.90
N GLU A 6 -3.55 -1.30 12.96
CA GLU A 6 -4.27 -2.25 13.80
C GLU A 6 -5.68 -2.47 13.27
N PHE A 7 -6.23 -3.63 13.59
CA PHE A 7 -7.56 -4.04 13.15
C PHE A 7 -8.44 -4.29 14.37
N ARG A 8 -9.56 -3.58 14.46
CA ARG A 8 -10.58 -3.81 15.49
C ARG A 8 -11.81 -4.43 14.85
N VAL A 9 -12.25 -5.55 15.41
CA VAL A 9 -13.46 -6.25 14.97
C VAL A 9 -14.58 -5.89 15.93
N ASP A 10 -15.56 -5.14 15.44
CA ASP A 10 -16.78 -4.80 16.19
C ASP A 10 -17.81 -5.93 16.06
N GLU A 11 -18.02 -6.39 14.83
CA GLU A 11 -18.87 -7.52 14.48
C GLU A 11 -18.11 -8.41 13.48
N PRO A 12 -17.89 -9.71 13.77
CA PRO A 12 -17.17 -10.59 12.85
C PRO A 12 -17.98 -10.85 11.59
N ALA A 13 -17.29 -11.02 10.46
CA ALA A 13 -17.90 -11.51 9.23
C ALA A 13 -18.31 -12.98 9.38
N THR A 14 -19.26 -13.38 8.55
CA THR A 14 -19.69 -14.77 8.41
C THR A 14 -19.69 -15.15 6.94
N ALA A 15 -19.84 -16.44 6.65
CA ALA A 15 -20.03 -16.91 5.27
C ALA A 15 -21.25 -16.30 4.56
N GLU A 16 -22.23 -15.78 5.32
CA GLU A 16 -23.49 -15.25 4.80
C GLU A 16 -23.57 -13.71 4.81
N GLY A 17 -22.51 -13.02 5.27
CA GLY A 17 -22.54 -11.56 5.29
C GLY A 17 -21.34 -10.88 5.93
N LEU A 18 -21.17 -9.61 5.56
CA LEU A 18 -20.13 -8.73 6.06
C LEU A 18 -20.31 -8.45 7.56
N GLY A 19 -19.19 -8.43 8.26
CA GLY A 19 -19.08 -7.89 9.61
C GLY A 19 -18.79 -6.39 9.59
N ARG A 20 -18.52 -5.82 10.77
CA ARG A 20 -18.11 -4.42 10.93
C ARG A 20 -16.79 -4.36 11.68
N GLY A 21 -15.90 -3.50 11.24
CA GLY A 21 -14.63 -3.29 11.90
C GLY A 21 -14.09 -1.89 11.69
N ARG A 22 -12.90 -1.66 12.24
CA ARG A 22 -12.18 -0.41 12.10
C ARG A 22 -10.71 -0.67 11.83
N PHE A 23 -10.14 0.13 10.94
CA PHE A 23 -8.69 0.33 10.90
C PHE A 23 -8.32 1.40 11.90
N VAL A 24 -7.31 1.12 12.73
CA VAL A 24 -6.65 2.12 13.57
C VAL A 24 -5.29 2.40 12.95
N PHE A 25 -5.14 3.61 12.43
CA PHE A 25 -3.92 4.07 11.81
C PHE A 25 -2.99 4.59 12.89
N THR A 26 -1.83 3.95 13.02
CA THR A 26 -0.83 4.32 14.02
C THR A 26 0.29 5.14 13.39
N ASP A 27 1.04 5.82 14.24
CA ASP A 27 2.27 6.54 13.86
C ASP A 27 3.47 5.59 13.67
N ALA A 28 3.26 4.27 13.79
CA ALA A 28 4.28 3.30 13.47
C ALA A 28 4.59 3.27 11.97
N TYR A 29 5.83 2.93 11.66
CA TYR A 29 6.30 2.74 10.30
C TYR A 29 7.17 1.48 10.22
N SER A 30 7.38 0.99 9.00
CA SER A 30 8.17 -0.19 8.69
C SER A 30 8.95 0.04 7.40
N VAL A 31 10.25 -0.26 7.45
CA VAL A 31 11.15 -0.23 6.30
C VAL A 31 11.92 -1.54 6.19
N PHE A 32 12.32 -1.91 4.97
CA PHE A 32 13.04 -3.16 4.66
C PHE A 32 12.36 -4.44 5.15
N ASP A 33 11.03 -4.42 5.30
CA ASP A 33 10.22 -5.50 5.88
C ASP A 33 10.63 -5.87 7.32
N TRP A 34 11.33 -4.99 8.04
CA TRP A 34 11.80 -5.24 9.40
C TRP A 34 10.64 -5.54 10.36
N GLY A 35 9.52 -4.85 10.18
CA GLY A 35 8.42 -4.80 11.15
C GLY A 35 8.30 -3.39 11.71
N GLN A 36 7.70 -3.25 12.88
CA GLN A 36 7.58 -1.95 13.52
C GLN A 36 8.97 -1.42 13.93
N MET A 37 9.26 -0.19 13.54
CA MET A 37 10.48 0.53 13.87
C MET A 37 10.47 1.03 15.34
N PRO A 38 11.63 1.32 15.95
CA PRO A 38 11.72 1.58 17.40
C PRO A 38 11.11 2.92 17.83
N ASP A 39 10.99 3.87 16.90
CA ASP A 39 10.33 5.16 17.06
C ASP A 39 9.02 5.25 16.24
N ALA A 40 8.28 6.33 16.44
CA ALA A 40 7.05 6.63 15.74
C ALA A 40 7.18 7.98 15.02
N ILE A 41 6.48 8.13 13.90
CA ILE A 41 6.42 9.38 13.13
C ILE A 41 5.08 10.06 13.46
N PRO A 42 5.08 11.13 14.27
CA PRO A 42 3.86 11.83 14.63
C PRO A 42 3.00 12.20 13.41
N ASN A 43 1.68 12.18 13.58
CA ASN A 43 0.69 12.51 12.55
C ASN A 43 0.66 11.59 11.32
N LYS A 44 1.57 10.62 11.19
CA LYS A 44 1.58 9.67 10.06
C LYS A 44 0.27 8.91 9.99
N GLY A 45 -0.19 8.34 11.11
CA GLY A 45 -1.42 7.56 11.16
C GLY A 45 -2.63 8.41 10.74
N ALA A 46 -2.74 9.61 11.30
CA ALA A 46 -3.83 10.53 10.98
C ALA A 46 -3.79 11.01 9.51
N SER A 47 -2.59 11.27 8.99
CA SER A 47 -2.38 11.69 7.59
C SER A 47 -2.85 10.61 6.61
N LEU A 48 -2.52 9.35 6.89
CA LEU A 48 -2.90 8.20 6.07
C LEU A 48 -4.40 7.88 6.18
N CYS A 49 -4.99 8.01 7.37
CA CYS A 49 -6.42 7.82 7.57
C CYS A 49 -7.23 8.88 6.80
N ALA A 50 -6.87 10.16 6.95
CA ALA A 50 -7.53 11.26 6.25
C ALA A 50 -7.42 11.12 4.73
N MET A 51 -6.22 10.82 4.22
CA MET A 51 -5.99 10.64 2.78
C MET A 51 -6.73 9.40 2.22
N GLY A 52 -6.71 8.27 2.95
CA GLY A 52 -7.44 7.07 2.58
C GLY A 52 -8.95 7.29 2.55
N ALA A 53 -9.51 7.93 3.58
CA ALA A 53 -10.92 8.29 3.65
C ALA A 53 -11.32 9.20 2.48
N PHE A 54 -10.49 10.20 2.19
CA PHE A 54 -10.72 11.12 1.07
C PHE A 54 -10.80 10.38 -0.27
N ASN A 55 -9.87 9.45 -0.52
CA ASN A 55 -9.89 8.66 -1.75
C ASN A 55 -11.10 7.72 -1.81
N PHE A 56 -11.47 7.06 -0.71
CA PHE A 56 -12.67 6.22 -0.68
C PHE A 56 -13.93 7.00 -1.03
N GLU A 57 -14.10 8.20 -0.47
CA GLU A 57 -15.26 9.02 -0.81
C GLU A 57 -15.21 9.53 -2.27
N LEU A 58 -14.03 9.73 -2.85
CA LEU A 58 -13.92 10.03 -4.29
C LEU A 58 -14.35 8.84 -5.15
N LEU A 59 -13.91 7.64 -4.79
CA LEU A 59 -14.29 6.39 -5.46
C LEU A 59 -15.81 6.18 -5.41
N GLU A 60 -16.43 6.39 -4.25
CA GLU A 60 -17.89 6.27 -4.09
C GLU A 60 -18.66 7.29 -4.93
N ARG A 61 -18.16 8.53 -5.06
CA ARG A 61 -18.75 9.57 -5.94
C ARG A 61 -18.70 9.16 -7.42
N GLU A 62 -17.70 8.38 -7.81
CA GLU A 62 -17.54 7.81 -9.15
C GLU A 62 -18.27 6.46 -9.32
N GLY A 63 -18.98 5.99 -8.30
CA GLY A 63 -19.75 4.74 -8.33
C GLY A 63 -18.90 3.48 -8.19
N VAL A 64 -17.66 3.59 -7.72
CA VAL A 64 -16.78 2.46 -7.42
C VAL A 64 -17.16 1.89 -6.04
N PRO A 65 -17.56 0.61 -5.92
CA PRO A 65 -17.92 0.01 -4.65
C PRO A 65 -16.71 -0.12 -3.71
N THR A 66 -16.90 0.20 -2.44
CA THR A 66 -15.84 0.12 -1.42
C THR A 66 -16.37 -0.50 -0.13
N HIS A 67 -15.47 -0.90 0.76
CA HIS A 67 -15.83 -1.32 2.12
C HIS A 67 -15.89 -0.15 3.13
N TYR A 68 -15.64 1.08 2.70
CA TYR A 68 -15.54 2.25 3.57
C TYR A 68 -16.92 2.63 4.15
N ARG A 69 -16.94 3.14 5.38
CA ARG A 69 -18.18 3.55 6.07
C ARG A 69 -18.12 4.93 6.70
N GLY A 70 -16.98 5.61 6.63
CA GLY A 70 -16.73 6.86 7.36
C GLY A 70 -15.46 6.78 8.21
N VAL A 71 -15.11 7.90 8.81
CA VAL A 71 -14.07 8.02 9.84
C VAL A 71 -14.69 8.24 11.21
N GLU A 72 -14.00 7.84 12.27
CA GLU A 72 -14.41 8.19 13.63
C GLU A 72 -14.03 9.65 13.92
N ASP A 73 -15.03 10.47 14.24
CA ASP A 73 -14.79 11.83 14.69
C ASP A 73 -14.14 11.83 16.08
N THR A 74 -13.09 12.64 16.25
CA THR A 74 -12.30 12.64 17.48
C THR A 74 -13.05 13.25 18.67
N ASP A 75 -13.98 14.16 18.43
CA ASP A 75 -14.72 14.86 19.49
C ASP A 75 -15.99 14.10 19.90
N SER A 76 -16.76 13.57 18.94
CA SER A 76 -18.02 12.87 19.21
C SER A 76 -17.86 11.35 19.37
N GLY A 77 -16.86 10.74 18.74
CA GLY A 77 -16.72 9.28 18.61
C GLY A 77 -17.69 8.64 17.61
N ASP A 78 -18.47 9.45 16.88
CA ASP A 78 -19.39 8.96 15.85
C ASP A 78 -18.66 8.66 14.55
N VAL A 79 -19.20 7.74 13.75
CA VAL A 79 -18.72 7.50 12.38
C VAL A 79 -19.37 8.51 11.44
N VAL A 80 -18.56 9.36 10.82
CA VAL A 80 -18.99 10.48 9.97
C VAL A 80 -18.26 10.48 8.62
N PRO A 81 -18.80 11.15 7.58
CA PRO A 81 -18.02 11.53 6.41
C PRO A 81 -16.81 12.37 6.80
N LEU A 82 -15.71 12.25 6.05
CA LEU A 82 -14.47 12.98 6.31
C LEU A 82 -14.69 14.51 6.33
N GLU A 83 -15.59 15.03 5.48
CA GLU A 83 -15.90 16.47 5.47
C GLU A 83 -16.49 16.98 6.80
N GLU A 84 -17.12 16.09 7.59
CA GLU A 84 -17.73 16.42 8.88
C GLU A 84 -16.77 16.22 10.07
N ALA A 85 -15.66 15.50 9.90
CA ALA A 85 -14.68 15.27 10.95
C ALA A 85 -14.06 16.59 11.46
N THR A 86 -14.02 16.78 12.78
CA THR A 86 -13.56 18.03 13.42
C THR A 86 -12.04 18.14 13.54
N ALA A 87 -11.35 17.01 13.47
CA ALA A 87 -9.90 16.89 13.58
C ALA A 87 -9.38 15.79 12.63
N PRO A 88 -8.06 15.69 12.38
CA PRO A 88 -7.50 14.61 11.58
C PRO A 88 -7.83 13.24 12.20
N PRO A 89 -8.60 12.38 11.51
CA PRO A 89 -9.06 11.12 12.08
C PRO A 89 -7.92 10.10 12.15
N THR A 90 -7.96 9.19 13.13
CA THR A 90 -7.03 8.05 13.23
C THR A 90 -7.72 6.69 13.09
N GLU A 91 -9.06 6.66 13.06
CA GLU A 91 -9.84 5.43 12.90
C GLU A 91 -10.79 5.55 11.70
N MET A 92 -10.83 4.47 10.91
CA MET A 92 -11.69 4.35 9.73
C MET A 92 -12.62 3.16 9.90
N ALA A 93 -13.92 3.41 9.85
CA ALA A 93 -14.93 2.36 9.90
C ALA A 93 -15.06 1.67 8.55
N ILE A 94 -15.15 0.34 8.57
CA ILE A 94 -15.22 -0.48 7.36
C ILE A 94 -16.25 -1.61 7.50
N ASP A 95 -16.69 -2.11 6.36
CA ASP A 95 -17.24 -3.44 6.21
C ASP A 95 -16.13 -4.47 6.25
N LEU A 96 -16.36 -5.54 7.01
CA LEU A 96 -15.39 -6.58 7.25
C LEU A 96 -15.82 -7.84 6.49
N THR A 97 -14.92 -8.38 5.69
CA THR A 97 -15.10 -9.68 5.02
C THR A 97 -14.31 -10.77 5.74
N GLN A 98 -14.50 -12.03 5.35
CA GLN A 98 -13.70 -13.13 5.89
C GLN A 98 -12.29 -13.11 5.29
N VAL A 99 -11.31 -13.44 6.12
CA VAL A 99 -9.95 -13.79 5.66
C VAL A 99 -9.70 -15.23 6.13
N PRO A 100 -10.07 -16.23 5.31
CA PRO A 100 -9.79 -17.63 5.63
C PRO A 100 -8.29 -17.89 5.79
N ASP A 101 -7.94 -18.91 6.56
CA ASP A 101 -6.57 -19.40 6.59
C ASP A 101 -6.19 -19.97 5.21
N LEU A 102 -4.98 -19.67 4.74
CA LEU A 102 -4.40 -20.25 3.51
C LEU A 102 -3.37 -21.33 3.91
N PRO A 103 -3.75 -22.63 3.94
CA PRO A 103 -2.84 -23.68 4.39
C PRO A 103 -1.70 -23.90 3.40
N TYR A 104 -0.50 -24.16 3.90
CA TYR A 104 0.64 -24.61 3.09
C TYR A 104 0.88 -26.10 3.31
N GLU A 105 0.77 -26.90 2.25
CA GLU A 105 0.90 -28.36 2.30
C GLU A 105 2.32 -28.85 1.95
N GLY A 106 3.29 -27.93 1.86
CA GLY A 106 4.69 -28.21 1.57
C GLY A 106 5.05 -28.01 0.09
N PRO A 107 6.34 -28.14 -0.27
CA PRO A 107 6.90 -27.59 -1.52
C PRO A 107 6.42 -28.27 -2.80
N HIS A 108 5.75 -29.42 -2.71
CA HIS A 108 5.20 -30.12 -3.88
C HIS A 108 3.70 -29.82 -4.10
N ALA A 109 2.96 -29.60 -3.02
CA ALA A 109 1.51 -29.34 -3.07
C ALA A 109 1.21 -27.84 -3.09
N GLY A 110 2.06 -27.02 -2.46
CA GLY A 110 1.91 -25.57 -2.43
C GLY A 110 0.86 -25.11 -1.42
N TYR A 111 0.24 -23.97 -1.71
CA TYR A 111 -0.85 -23.40 -0.93
C TYR A 111 -2.20 -23.96 -1.38
N ASP A 112 -3.05 -24.32 -0.43
CA ASP A 112 -4.37 -24.88 -0.68
C ASP A 112 -5.44 -23.79 -0.81
N TYR A 113 -5.51 -23.20 -2.00
CA TYR A 113 -6.53 -22.22 -2.35
C TYR A 113 -7.94 -22.83 -2.42
N GLU A 114 -8.08 -24.15 -2.64
CA GLU A 114 -9.39 -24.81 -2.63
C GLU A 114 -10.00 -24.76 -1.22
N SER A 115 -9.22 -25.07 -0.18
CA SER A 115 -9.65 -24.93 1.21
C SER A 115 -9.91 -23.48 1.61
N PHE A 116 -9.09 -22.54 1.15
CA PHE A 116 -9.30 -21.10 1.38
C PHE A 116 -10.68 -20.66 0.84
N HIS A 117 -10.97 -20.96 -0.42
CA HIS A 117 -12.23 -20.59 -1.07
C HIS A 117 -13.44 -21.34 -0.49
N ALA A 118 -13.28 -22.62 -0.13
CA ALA A 118 -14.34 -23.38 0.52
C ALA A 118 -14.73 -22.81 1.90
N ALA A 119 -13.76 -22.26 2.63
CA ALA A 119 -14.00 -21.58 3.91
C ALA A 119 -14.57 -20.16 3.74
N GLY A 120 -14.14 -19.44 2.70
CA GLY A 120 -14.62 -18.09 2.38
C GLY A 120 -16.01 -18.05 1.73
N GLY A 121 -16.39 -19.09 0.99
CA GLY A 121 -17.66 -19.13 0.26
C GLY A 121 -17.77 -17.98 -0.74
N GLU A 122 -18.85 -17.21 -0.65
CA GLU A 122 -19.08 -16.02 -1.48
C GLU A 122 -18.81 -14.70 -0.72
N ASN A 123 -18.09 -14.74 0.41
CA ASN A 123 -17.72 -13.56 1.19
C ASN A 123 -16.28 -13.69 1.73
N TYR A 124 -15.30 -13.20 0.97
CA TYR A 124 -13.88 -13.28 1.35
C TYR A 124 -13.06 -12.11 0.80
N LEU A 125 -11.91 -11.83 1.44
CA LEU A 125 -10.89 -10.99 0.85
C LEU A 125 -10.15 -11.78 -0.22
N VAL A 126 -10.12 -11.27 -1.46
CA VAL A 126 -9.45 -11.93 -2.57
C VAL A 126 -7.96 -12.06 -2.23
N PRO A 127 -7.32 -13.25 -2.35
CA PRO A 127 -5.94 -13.48 -1.92
C PRO A 127 -4.93 -12.97 -2.96
N LEU A 128 -5.17 -11.76 -3.47
CA LEU A 128 -4.33 -11.05 -4.43
C LEU A 128 -4.11 -9.61 -3.98
N GLU A 129 -2.91 -9.10 -4.23
CA GLU A 129 -2.72 -7.65 -4.38
C GLU A 129 -2.85 -7.30 -5.86
N VAL A 130 -3.68 -6.30 -6.18
CA VAL A 130 -3.84 -5.80 -7.55
C VAL A 130 -3.01 -4.53 -7.68
N VAL A 131 -1.87 -4.63 -8.38
CA VAL A 131 -0.89 -3.57 -8.52
C VAL A 131 -1.12 -2.85 -9.84
N PHE A 132 -1.22 -1.53 -9.84
CA PHE A 132 -1.28 -0.72 -11.06
C PHE A 132 -0.07 0.21 -11.14
N ARG A 133 0.40 0.48 -12.36
CA ARG A 133 1.58 1.32 -12.61
C ARG A 133 1.32 2.30 -13.74
N ASN A 134 1.53 3.59 -13.46
CA ASN A 134 1.57 4.66 -14.45
C ASN A 134 3.02 4.97 -14.86
N ARG A 135 3.98 4.66 -13.99
CA ARG A 135 5.41 4.90 -14.17
C ARG A 135 6.21 3.69 -13.69
N VAL A 136 7.43 3.56 -14.20
CA VAL A 136 8.42 2.55 -13.82
C VAL A 136 9.63 3.23 -13.16
N PRO A 137 9.62 3.44 -11.83
CA PRO A 137 10.78 3.99 -11.10
C PRO A 137 12.01 3.07 -11.19
N VAL A 138 13.21 3.62 -10.97
CA VAL A 138 14.48 2.85 -10.97
C VAL A 138 14.44 1.65 -10.01
N GLY A 139 13.79 1.80 -8.86
CA GLY A 139 13.61 0.71 -7.88
C GLY A 139 12.42 -0.21 -8.14
N SER A 140 11.75 -0.14 -9.30
CA SER A 140 10.56 -0.96 -9.58
C SER A 140 10.91 -2.43 -9.81
N SER A 141 10.18 -3.33 -9.14
CA SER A 141 10.26 -4.78 -9.35
C SER A 141 9.85 -5.23 -10.75
N LEU A 142 9.21 -4.36 -11.54
CA LEU A 142 8.90 -4.63 -12.94
C LEU A 142 10.17 -4.71 -13.80
N ARG A 143 11.20 -3.93 -13.47
CA ARG A 143 12.42 -3.80 -14.29
C ARG A 143 13.21 -5.09 -14.44
N THR A 144 13.07 -6.01 -13.49
CA THR A 144 13.74 -7.33 -13.53
C THR A 144 12.92 -8.39 -14.25
N ARG A 145 11.66 -8.10 -14.60
CA ARG A 145 10.68 -9.06 -15.15
C ARG A 145 10.20 -8.73 -16.56
N ALA A 146 10.35 -7.49 -17.01
CA ALA A 146 9.94 -7.03 -18.32
C ALA A 146 10.99 -6.05 -18.89
N ALA A 147 11.00 -5.86 -20.20
CA ALA A 147 11.82 -4.89 -20.90
C ALA A 147 10.96 -3.70 -21.39
N PRO A 148 11.55 -2.51 -21.66
CA PRO A 148 10.81 -1.38 -22.22
C PRO A 148 10.03 -1.73 -23.50
N ALA A 149 10.59 -2.61 -24.35
CA ALA A 149 9.97 -3.09 -25.58
C ALA A 149 8.61 -3.78 -25.35
N ASP A 150 8.40 -4.43 -24.20
CA ASP A 150 7.13 -5.08 -23.85
C ASP A 150 5.98 -4.05 -23.72
N PHE A 151 6.32 -2.78 -23.54
CA PHE A 151 5.39 -1.65 -23.41
C PHE A 151 5.45 -0.70 -24.62
N GLY A 152 6.13 -1.10 -25.70
CA GLY A 152 6.32 -0.25 -26.90
C GLY A 152 7.25 0.94 -26.66
N LEU A 153 8.17 0.84 -25.69
CA LEU A 153 9.12 1.88 -25.30
C LEU A 153 10.53 1.57 -25.82
N ASP A 154 10.66 0.92 -26.97
CA ASP A 154 11.94 0.55 -27.58
C ASP A 154 12.88 1.75 -27.77
N ASP A 155 12.33 2.93 -28.08
CA ASP A 155 13.09 4.17 -28.28
C ASP A 155 13.72 4.73 -26.99
N LEU A 156 13.24 4.28 -25.81
CA LEU A 156 13.76 4.67 -24.49
C LEU A 156 14.72 3.62 -23.92
N ALA A 157 14.80 2.44 -24.53
CA ALA A 157 15.66 1.37 -24.04
C ALA A 157 17.13 1.74 -24.17
N GLY A 158 17.94 1.28 -23.21
CA GLY A 158 19.40 1.31 -23.30
C GLY A 158 19.90 0.55 -24.54
N ALA A 159 21.20 0.71 -24.86
CA ALA A 159 21.81 0.03 -26.02
C ALA A 159 21.74 -1.51 -25.95
N ASP A 160 21.58 -2.02 -24.73
CA ASP A 160 21.41 -3.41 -24.29
C ASP A 160 19.94 -3.85 -24.19
N GLY A 161 18.98 -2.96 -24.48
CA GLY A 161 17.55 -3.21 -24.35
C GLY A 161 17.02 -3.10 -22.92
N GLU A 162 17.86 -2.67 -21.98
CA GLU A 162 17.50 -2.52 -20.57
C GLU A 162 16.77 -1.19 -20.31
N TRP A 163 16.13 -1.09 -19.15
CA TRP A 163 15.50 0.15 -18.72
C TRP A 163 16.54 1.25 -18.49
N PRO A 164 16.26 2.51 -18.82
CA PRO A 164 17.16 3.62 -18.53
C PRO A 164 17.27 3.89 -17.03
N ASP A 165 18.38 4.45 -16.56
CA ASP A 165 18.64 4.78 -15.13
C ASP A 165 17.81 5.98 -14.61
N GLU A 166 16.61 6.18 -15.13
CA GLU A 166 15.65 7.21 -14.73
C GLU A 166 14.22 6.66 -14.74
N PRO A 167 13.28 7.26 -13.99
CA PRO A 167 11.88 6.82 -13.99
C PRO A 167 11.18 7.05 -15.34
N VAL A 168 10.51 6.02 -15.86
CA VAL A 168 9.89 6.03 -17.21
C VAL A 168 8.38 5.99 -17.12
N ASP A 169 7.69 6.93 -17.77
CA ASP A 169 6.22 6.93 -17.86
C ASP A 169 5.74 5.85 -18.83
N LEU A 170 4.69 5.12 -18.42
CA LEU A 170 4.04 4.12 -19.26
C LEU A 170 2.99 4.79 -20.16
N PRO A 171 2.85 4.36 -21.42
CA PRO A 171 1.87 4.94 -22.32
C PRO A 171 0.42 4.65 -21.88
N GLU A 172 0.21 3.50 -21.25
CA GLU A 172 -1.03 3.10 -20.62
C GLU A 172 -0.72 2.44 -19.27
N PRO A 173 -1.62 2.57 -18.26
CA PRO A 173 -1.40 1.92 -16.98
C PRO A 173 -1.32 0.39 -17.13
N VAL A 174 -0.31 -0.20 -16.49
CA VAL A 174 -0.13 -1.65 -16.43
C VAL A 174 -0.75 -2.15 -15.14
N VAL A 175 -1.53 -3.23 -15.22
CA VAL A 175 -2.08 -3.93 -14.04
C VAL A 175 -1.40 -5.29 -13.91
N GLU A 176 -0.93 -5.60 -12.71
CA GLU A 176 -0.29 -6.87 -12.36
C GLU A 176 -0.94 -7.43 -11.10
N PHE A 177 -0.86 -8.75 -10.94
CA PHE A 177 -1.35 -9.44 -9.75
C PHE A 177 -0.17 -10.05 -9.01
N SER A 178 -0.15 -9.91 -7.69
CA SER A 178 0.70 -10.74 -6.82
C SER A 178 -0.15 -11.49 -5.82
N THR A 179 0.39 -12.60 -5.33
CA THR A 179 -0.23 -13.35 -4.24
C THR A 179 -0.33 -12.48 -2.99
N LYS A 180 -1.28 -12.85 -2.13
CA LYS A 180 -1.39 -12.34 -0.76
C LYS A 180 -1.59 -13.54 0.16
N TYR A 181 -1.04 -13.46 1.38
CA TYR A 181 -1.09 -14.50 2.42
C TYR A 181 -0.19 -15.72 2.20
N GLU A 182 0.52 -15.79 1.07
CA GLU A 182 1.69 -16.64 0.98
C GLU A 182 2.80 -16.08 1.90
N GLN A 183 3.76 -16.92 2.27
CA GLN A 183 4.92 -16.50 3.08
C GLN A 183 5.72 -15.38 2.40
N GLN A 184 5.79 -15.40 1.07
CA GLN A 184 6.39 -14.34 0.26
C GLN A 184 5.51 -14.06 -0.95
N ASP A 185 5.07 -12.82 -1.08
CA ASP A 185 4.28 -12.38 -2.23
C ASP A 185 5.10 -12.52 -3.52
N ARG A 186 4.45 -13.04 -4.56
CA ARG A 186 5.05 -13.25 -5.89
C ARG A 186 4.10 -12.81 -6.98
N TYR A 187 4.67 -12.24 -8.04
CA TYR A 187 3.89 -11.83 -9.22
C TYR A 187 3.41 -13.05 -10.01
N LEU A 188 2.19 -12.98 -10.51
CA LEU A 188 1.48 -14.07 -11.15
C LEU A 188 1.30 -13.83 -12.65
N ALA A 189 1.31 -14.92 -13.41
CA ALA A 189 0.72 -14.90 -14.74
C ALA A 189 -0.81 -14.81 -14.61
N ARG A 190 -1.47 -14.24 -15.62
CA ARG A 190 -2.92 -13.98 -15.57
C ARG A 190 -3.79 -15.22 -15.30
N ALA A 191 -3.44 -16.36 -15.89
CA ALA A 191 -4.16 -17.62 -15.67
C ALA A 191 -3.99 -18.13 -14.22
N GLU A 192 -2.83 -17.92 -13.63
CA GLU A 192 -2.57 -18.30 -12.24
C GLU A 192 -3.28 -17.35 -11.27
N ALA A 193 -3.33 -16.05 -11.58
CA ALA A 193 -4.14 -15.09 -10.81
C ALA A 193 -5.63 -15.48 -10.81
N ASP A 194 -6.16 -16.01 -11.91
CA ASP A 194 -7.55 -16.47 -12.01
C ASP A 194 -7.81 -17.67 -11.09
N GLU A 195 -6.89 -18.63 -11.06
CA GLU A 195 -6.95 -19.76 -10.13
C GLU A 195 -6.89 -19.30 -8.66
N VAL A 196 -5.99 -18.35 -8.34
CA VAL A 196 -5.84 -17.80 -6.98
C VAL A 196 -7.05 -16.99 -6.55
N ALA A 197 -7.65 -16.19 -7.44
CA ALA A 197 -8.80 -15.33 -7.15
C ALA A 197 -10.09 -16.12 -6.85
N GLY A 198 -10.22 -17.34 -7.40
CA GLY A 198 -11.37 -18.21 -7.18
C GLY A 198 -12.57 -17.77 -8.01
N VAL A 199 -13.69 -17.43 -7.35
CA VAL A 199 -14.91 -16.96 -8.04
C VAL A 199 -14.85 -15.47 -8.41
N ALA A 200 -13.88 -14.73 -7.85
CA ALA A 200 -13.63 -13.35 -8.20
C ALA A 200 -12.97 -13.25 -9.59
N ASP A 201 -13.70 -12.71 -10.56
CA ASP A 201 -13.24 -12.55 -11.93
C ASP A 201 -12.03 -11.59 -12.02
N VAL A 202 -10.91 -12.09 -12.56
CA VAL A 202 -9.68 -11.31 -12.75
C VAL A 202 -9.83 -10.18 -13.75
N ASP A 203 -10.69 -10.32 -14.77
CA ASP A 203 -11.01 -9.22 -15.70
C ASP A 203 -11.72 -8.08 -14.96
N ALA A 204 -12.61 -8.43 -14.02
CA ALA A 204 -13.32 -7.46 -13.20
C ALA A 204 -12.39 -6.80 -12.16
N LEU A 205 -11.47 -7.56 -11.54
CA LEU A 205 -10.43 -7.00 -10.66
C LEU A 205 -9.52 -6.03 -11.42
N GLU A 206 -9.09 -6.37 -12.63
CA GLU A 206 -8.29 -5.47 -13.47
C GLU A 206 -9.06 -4.20 -13.82
N SER A 207 -10.33 -4.33 -14.21
CA SER A 207 -11.19 -3.18 -14.53
C SER A 207 -11.36 -2.26 -13.32
N LEU A 208 -11.65 -2.83 -12.14
CA LEU A 208 -11.77 -2.11 -10.88
C LEU A 208 -10.46 -1.38 -10.52
N ALA A 209 -9.32 -2.03 -10.67
CA ALA A 209 -8.02 -1.41 -10.43
C ALA A 209 -7.72 -0.25 -11.39
N ARG A 210 -8.14 -0.35 -12.65
CA ARG A 210 -8.03 0.76 -13.62
C ARG A 210 -8.91 1.95 -13.23
N ASP A 211 -10.13 1.71 -12.77
CA ASP A 211 -11.02 2.76 -12.29
C ASP A 211 -10.45 3.45 -11.04
N VAL A 212 -9.96 2.67 -10.07
CA VAL A 212 -9.28 3.23 -8.90
C VAL A 212 -8.08 4.06 -9.30
N ASN A 213 -7.19 3.50 -10.13
CA ASN A 213 -5.99 4.18 -10.58
C ASN A 213 -6.33 5.50 -11.29
N ARG A 214 -7.35 5.52 -12.14
CA ARG A 214 -7.83 6.73 -12.81
C ARG A 214 -8.22 7.80 -11.80
N VAL A 215 -9.10 7.47 -10.85
CA VAL A 215 -9.60 8.44 -9.84
C VAL A 215 -8.47 9.01 -8.99
N VAL A 216 -7.57 8.15 -8.50
CA VAL A 216 -6.42 8.56 -7.68
C VAL A 216 -5.44 9.41 -8.51
N THR A 217 -5.19 9.05 -9.77
CA THR A 217 -4.30 9.79 -10.67
C THR A 217 -4.87 11.17 -11.00
N GLU A 218 -6.15 11.26 -11.38
CA GLU A 218 -6.82 12.53 -11.65
C GLU A 218 -6.77 13.44 -10.41
N ARG A 219 -6.96 12.88 -9.21
CA ARG A 219 -6.84 13.66 -7.96
C ARG A 219 -5.42 14.15 -7.72
N ALA A 220 -4.44 13.27 -7.87
CA ALA A 220 -3.03 13.57 -7.68
C ALA A 220 -2.59 14.71 -8.61
N GLU A 221 -2.91 14.60 -9.90
CA GLU A 221 -2.61 15.63 -10.90
C GLU A 221 -3.25 16.98 -10.53
N ALA A 222 -4.51 16.98 -10.08
CA ALA A 222 -5.21 18.20 -9.65
C ALA A 222 -4.56 18.86 -8.42
N ALA A 223 -3.88 18.09 -7.56
CA ALA A 223 -3.12 18.61 -6.42
C ALA A 223 -1.64 18.90 -6.73
N GLY A 224 -1.18 18.67 -7.97
CA GLY A 224 0.21 18.88 -8.38
C GLY A 224 1.15 17.70 -8.09
N PHE A 225 0.61 16.53 -7.79
CA PHE A 225 1.35 15.29 -7.58
C PHE A 225 1.39 14.46 -8.88
N VAL A 226 2.45 13.67 -9.02
CA VAL A 226 2.55 12.57 -9.98
C VAL A 226 2.27 11.28 -9.24
N HIS A 227 1.30 10.51 -9.71
CA HIS A 227 0.98 9.19 -9.18
C HIS A 227 1.70 8.11 -9.98
N GLU A 228 2.76 7.53 -9.42
CA GLU A 228 3.68 6.65 -10.15
C GLU A 228 3.16 5.22 -10.23
N ASP A 229 2.82 4.64 -9.08
CA ASP A 229 2.19 3.33 -8.99
C ASP A 229 1.51 3.13 -7.63
N GLY A 230 0.72 2.07 -7.52
CA GLY A 230 0.02 1.72 -6.29
C GLY A 230 -0.55 0.32 -6.34
N LYS A 231 -1.23 -0.05 -5.27
CA LYS A 231 -1.96 -1.31 -5.16
C LYS A 231 -3.29 -1.13 -4.45
N ILE A 232 -4.20 -2.05 -4.73
CA ILE A 232 -5.42 -2.25 -3.96
C ILE A 232 -5.57 -3.72 -3.57
N GLU A 233 -6.38 -3.91 -2.54
CA GLU A 233 -6.98 -5.20 -2.19
C GLU A 233 -8.47 -5.11 -2.48
N CYS A 234 -9.09 -6.26 -2.74
CA CYS A 234 -10.52 -6.33 -3.04
C CYS A 234 -11.16 -7.41 -2.19
N LEU A 235 -12.37 -7.14 -1.71
CA LEU A 235 -13.25 -8.19 -1.21
C LEU A 235 -14.22 -8.62 -2.29
N TYR A 236 -14.62 -9.89 -2.23
CA TYR A 236 -15.71 -10.45 -3.00
C TYR A 236 -16.85 -10.77 -2.04
N VAL A 237 -18.04 -10.26 -2.33
CA VAL A 237 -19.26 -10.51 -1.55
C VAL A 237 -20.48 -10.65 -2.47
N ASP A 238 -21.16 -11.79 -2.44
CA ASP A 238 -22.42 -12.03 -3.15
C ASP A 238 -22.41 -11.65 -4.66
N GLY A 239 -21.28 -11.91 -5.35
CA GLY A 239 -21.14 -11.57 -6.78
C GLY A 239 -20.64 -10.15 -7.07
N GLU A 240 -20.31 -9.38 -6.04
CA GLU A 240 -19.80 -8.01 -6.15
C GLU A 240 -18.35 -7.92 -5.65
N LEU A 241 -17.50 -7.22 -6.41
CA LEU A 241 -16.18 -6.81 -5.97
C LEU A 241 -16.25 -5.42 -5.35
N ARG A 242 -15.61 -5.24 -4.20
CA ARG A 242 -15.45 -3.93 -3.56
C ARG A 242 -13.99 -3.68 -3.22
N VAL A 243 -13.55 -2.43 -3.40
CA VAL A 243 -12.22 -2.00 -2.94
C VAL A 243 -12.16 -2.11 -1.43
N ALA A 244 -11.15 -2.83 -0.96
CA ALA A 244 -10.88 -3.09 0.45
C ALA A 244 -9.51 -2.52 0.86
N ASP A 245 -9.12 -2.80 2.10
CA ASP A 245 -7.94 -2.23 2.75
C ASP A 245 -7.93 -0.69 2.70
N VAL A 246 -6.83 -0.07 2.27
CA VAL A 246 -6.69 1.39 2.15
C VAL A 246 -6.13 1.71 0.77
N VAL A 247 -6.57 2.83 0.20
CA VAL A 247 -6.28 3.20 -1.19
C VAL A 247 -5.70 4.61 -1.31
N GLY A 248 -4.69 4.74 -2.18
CA GLY A 248 -4.15 6.02 -2.62
C GLY A 248 -3.41 6.83 -1.55
N THR A 249 -2.81 6.19 -0.55
CA THR A 249 -1.99 6.88 0.46
C THR A 249 -0.49 6.82 0.16
N PHE A 250 0.33 7.62 0.84
CA PHE A 250 1.79 7.62 0.71
C PHE A 250 2.49 6.32 1.16
N ASP A 251 1.79 5.41 1.86
CA ASP A 251 2.36 4.11 2.27
C ASP A 251 2.00 2.98 1.29
N GLU A 252 0.82 3.05 0.66
CA GLU A 252 0.34 2.06 -0.30
C GLU A 252 0.68 2.41 -1.76
N ASN A 253 0.93 3.69 -2.05
CA ASN A 253 1.15 4.20 -3.41
C ASN A 253 2.42 5.08 -3.41
N ARG A 254 3.06 5.20 -4.59
CA ARG A 254 4.19 6.10 -4.81
C ARG A 254 3.70 7.37 -5.48
N PHE A 255 3.87 8.48 -4.76
CA PHE A 255 3.62 9.81 -5.29
C PHE A 255 4.91 10.61 -5.32
N SER A 256 5.02 11.53 -6.28
CA SER A 256 6.04 12.56 -6.27
C SER A 256 5.45 13.95 -6.48
N TYR A 257 6.09 14.97 -5.89
CA TYR A 257 5.70 16.37 -5.99
C TYR A 257 6.93 17.20 -6.38
N GLY A 258 6.83 17.95 -7.48
CA GLY A 258 7.99 18.65 -8.05
C GLY A 258 9.17 17.72 -8.38
N GLY A 259 8.90 16.45 -8.70
CA GLY A 259 9.91 15.43 -8.98
C GLY A 259 10.54 14.76 -7.75
N ARG A 260 10.07 15.07 -6.53
CA ARG A 260 10.57 14.49 -5.26
C ARG A 260 9.53 13.54 -4.67
N GLY A 261 9.96 12.35 -4.26
CA GLY A 261 9.05 11.31 -3.76
C GLY A 261 8.51 11.61 -2.36
N ILE A 262 7.22 11.38 -2.14
CA ILE A 262 6.55 11.50 -0.84
C ILE A 262 6.11 10.11 -0.41
N SER A 263 6.97 9.44 0.35
CA SER A 263 6.70 8.11 0.90
C SER A 263 7.74 7.74 1.96
N LYS A 264 7.56 6.56 2.56
CA LYS A 264 8.59 5.89 3.38
C LYS A 264 9.94 5.67 2.69
N GLU A 265 10.06 5.89 1.39
CA GLU A 265 11.36 5.82 0.70
C GLU A 265 12.38 6.82 1.26
N VAL A 266 11.92 7.99 1.72
CA VAL A 266 12.77 8.99 2.41
C VAL A 266 13.51 8.33 3.60
N VAL A 267 12.76 7.63 4.44
CA VAL A 267 13.30 6.93 5.62
C VAL A 267 14.24 5.80 5.20
N ARG A 268 13.91 5.06 4.13
CA ARG A 268 14.82 4.02 3.59
C ARG A 268 16.16 4.59 3.15
N GLN A 269 16.14 5.71 2.44
CA GLN A 269 17.37 6.35 1.97
C GLN A 269 18.19 6.90 3.13
N TRP A 270 17.54 7.46 4.16
CA TRP A 270 18.21 7.89 5.38
C TRP A 270 18.95 6.74 6.07
N TYR A 271 18.29 5.59 6.30
CA TYR A 271 18.94 4.42 6.91
C TYR A 271 20.06 3.85 6.04
N LYS A 272 19.91 3.80 4.71
CA LYS A 272 21.00 3.38 3.81
C LYS A 272 22.24 4.26 3.94
N ALA A 273 22.06 5.56 4.19
CA ALA A 273 23.15 6.51 4.32
C ALA A 273 23.77 6.53 5.73
N ASN A 274 22.94 6.37 6.78
CA ASN A 274 23.34 6.61 8.17
C ASN A 274 23.49 5.34 9.02
N ASP A 275 22.88 4.23 8.62
CA ASP A 275 23.01 2.91 9.26
C ASP A 275 23.24 1.78 8.23
N PRO A 276 24.32 1.87 7.43
CA PRO A 276 24.58 0.92 6.36
C PRO A 276 24.90 -0.50 6.88
N ASP A 277 25.40 -0.62 8.11
CA ASP A 277 25.75 -1.91 8.73
C ASP A 277 24.48 -2.70 9.06
N TRP A 278 23.46 -2.07 9.68
CA TRP A 278 22.17 -2.71 9.88
C TRP A 278 21.49 -3.08 8.56
N VAL A 279 21.48 -2.19 7.57
CA VAL A 279 20.89 -2.46 6.26
C VAL A 279 21.58 -3.66 5.58
N ALA A 280 22.91 -3.75 5.69
CA ALA A 280 23.66 -4.90 5.18
C ALA A 280 23.35 -6.19 5.95
N ALA A 281 23.19 -6.12 7.28
CA ALA A 281 22.80 -7.26 8.11
C ALA A 281 21.41 -7.79 7.74
N VAL A 282 20.42 -6.92 7.57
CA VAL A 282 19.07 -7.27 7.10
C VAL A 282 19.14 -7.97 5.75
N LYS A 283 19.92 -7.44 4.81
CA LYS A 283 20.11 -8.05 3.49
C LYS A 283 20.74 -9.44 3.59
N ALA A 284 21.82 -9.59 4.37
CA ALA A 284 22.50 -10.87 4.57
C ALA A 284 21.60 -11.91 5.24
N ALA A 285 20.78 -11.50 6.22
CA ALA A 285 19.81 -12.36 6.89
C ALA A 285 18.75 -12.88 5.90
N LYS A 286 18.17 -12.00 5.08
CA LYS A 286 17.23 -12.37 4.01
C LYS A 286 17.86 -13.32 2.98
N GLU A 287 19.09 -13.05 2.55
CA GLU A 287 19.83 -13.92 1.62
C GLU A 287 20.11 -15.32 2.22
N SER A 288 20.30 -15.41 3.54
CA SER A 288 20.60 -16.68 4.22
C SER A 288 19.43 -17.67 4.26
N VAL A 289 18.21 -17.16 4.17
CA VAL A 289 16.96 -17.94 4.09
C VAL A 289 16.39 -18.03 2.68
N ALA A 290 16.97 -17.31 1.71
CA ALA A 290 16.51 -17.33 0.34
C ALA A 290 16.45 -18.77 -0.19
N GLY A 291 15.26 -19.20 -0.64
CA GLY A 291 15.01 -20.56 -1.12
C GLY A 291 14.68 -21.58 -0.02
N ARG A 292 14.43 -21.13 1.21
CA ARG A 292 13.83 -21.95 2.28
C ARG A 292 12.36 -21.58 2.45
N ASP A 293 11.55 -22.51 2.92
CA ASP A 293 10.13 -22.31 3.25
C ASP A 293 9.95 -21.64 4.65
N ILE A 294 10.88 -20.76 5.05
CA ILE A 294 10.84 -20.06 6.35
C ILE A 294 11.05 -18.56 6.13
N ASP A 295 10.23 -17.72 6.79
CA ASP A 295 10.34 -16.25 6.79
C ASP A 295 10.95 -15.70 8.10
N ASP A 296 11.59 -16.56 8.89
CA ASP A 296 12.18 -16.19 10.20
C ASP A 296 13.56 -15.51 10.07
N TRP A 297 13.84 -14.85 8.94
CA TRP A 297 15.13 -14.18 8.71
C TRP A 297 15.44 -13.13 9.77
N ARG A 298 14.40 -12.53 10.39
CA ARG A 298 14.54 -11.55 11.46
C ARG A 298 15.25 -12.14 12.68
N GLU A 299 15.00 -13.41 13.02
CA GLU A 299 15.69 -14.10 14.12
C GLU A 299 17.16 -14.36 13.83
N LEU A 300 17.56 -14.26 12.56
CA LEU A 300 18.94 -14.43 12.09
C LEU A 300 19.68 -13.09 11.94
N CYS A 301 18.98 -11.96 12.13
CA CYS A 301 19.57 -10.63 12.10
C CYS A 301 19.92 -10.20 13.53
N ASP A 302 21.20 -10.30 13.90
CA ASP A 302 21.68 -9.90 15.23
C ASP A 302 21.64 -8.38 15.45
N GLU A 303 21.65 -7.60 14.36
CA GLU A 303 21.57 -6.13 14.39
C GLU A 303 20.12 -5.65 14.39
N SER A 304 19.87 -4.55 15.10
CA SER A 304 18.57 -3.87 15.19
C SER A 304 18.70 -2.41 14.76
N PRO A 305 17.69 -1.80 14.14
CA PRO A 305 17.78 -0.41 13.73
C PRO A 305 17.90 0.53 14.92
N ASP A 306 18.74 1.56 14.78
CA ASP A 306 18.72 2.69 15.70
C ASP A 306 17.46 3.57 15.47
N PRO A 307 16.94 4.23 16.52
CA PRO A 307 15.87 5.21 16.37
C PRO A 307 16.29 6.38 15.49
N LEU A 308 15.35 6.91 14.71
CA LEU A 308 15.59 8.13 13.94
C LEU A 308 15.92 9.33 14.87
N PRO A 309 16.88 10.18 14.49
CA PRO A 309 17.08 11.48 15.12
C PRO A 309 15.81 12.33 15.10
N ALA A 310 15.62 13.18 16.12
CA ALA A 310 14.39 13.94 16.30
C ALA A 310 14.06 14.88 15.13
N ASP A 311 15.08 15.47 14.50
CA ASP A 311 14.96 16.32 13.31
C ASP A 311 14.51 15.54 12.07
N VAL A 312 14.95 14.29 11.92
CA VAL A 312 14.48 13.39 10.86
C VAL A 312 13.01 13.02 11.10
N VAL A 313 12.64 12.69 12.34
CA VAL A 313 11.26 12.37 12.71
C VAL A 313 10.33 13.56 12.43
N GLU A 314 10.74 14.78 12.82
CA GLU A 314 9.98 16.01 12.58
C GLU A 314 9.81 16.28 11.07
N ALA A 315 10.90 16.21 10.29
CA ALA A 315 10.84 16.42 8.85
C ALA A 315 9.94 15.40 8.14
N VAL A 316 9.97 14.13 8.55
CA VAL A 316 9.10 13.09 7.95
C VAL A 316 7.65 13.26 8.42
N SER A 317 7.40 13.63 9.68
CA SER A 317 6.05 13.98 10.17
C SER A 317 5.44 15.10 9.34
N ASP A 318 6.19 16.20 9.14
CA ASP A 318 5.76 17.34 8.35
C ASP A 318 5.53 16.96 6.88
N LEU A 319 6.37 16.08 6.31
CA LEU A 319 6.19 15.58 4.94
C LEU A 319 4.83 14.88 4.75
N TYR A 320 4.46 13.97 5.66
CA TYR A 320 3.16 13.28 5.57
C TYR A 320 2.00 14.25 5.78
N ALA A 321 2.09 15.11 6.80
CA ALA A 321 1.02 16.05 7.14
C ALA A 321 0.81 17.11 6.04
N ALA A 322 1.89 17.72 5.55
CA ALA A 322 1.85 18.71 4.48
C ALA A 322 1.41 18.10 3.15
N GLY A 323 1.90 16.89 2.85
CA GLY A 323 1.45 16.10 1.71
C GLY A 323 -0.05 15.83 1.74
N THR A 324 -0.59 15.41 2.89
CA THR A 324 -2.04 15.17 3.06
C THR A 324 -2.84 16.46 2.96
N ASN A 325 -2.36 17.57 3.54
CA ASN A 325 -3.02 18.88 3.39
C ASN A 325 -3.16 19.26 1.91
N ALA A 326 -2.05 19.21 1.17
CA ALA A 326 -2.02 19.54 -0.26
C ALA A 326 -2.87 18.55 -1.09
N TYR A 327 -2.77 17.24 -0.81
CA TYR A 327 -3.49 16.21 -1.54
C TYR A 327 -4.99 16.20 -1.24
N THR A 328 -5.45 16.66 -0.08
CA THR A 328 -6.89 16.71 0.23
C THR A 328 -7.49 18.10 0.02
N ASP A 329 -6.67 19.10 -0.31
CA ASP A 329 -7.05 20.53 -0.39
C ASP A 329 -7.76 21.00 0.88
N ARG A 330 -7.26 20.54 2.03
CA ARG A 330 -7.80 20.86 3.36
C ARG A 330 -6.67 20.94 4.37
N GLU A 331 -6.68 21.98 5.19
CA GLU A 331 -5.73 22.16 6.29
C GLU A 331 -6.14 21.29 7.48
N TRP A 332 -5.61 20.07 7.53
CA TRP A 332 -5.77 19.14 8.64
C TRP A 332 -4.77 19.40 9.75
N PHE A 333 -3.55 19.76 9.36
CA PHE A 333 -2.41 19.93 10.25
C PHE A 333 -1.81 21.33 10.11
N ASP A 334 -1.43 21.95 11.23
CA ASP A 334 -0.69 23.21 11.28
C ASP A 334 0.80 22.94 11.08
N VAL A 335 1.18 22.73 9.82
CA VAL A 335 2.53 22.37 9.36
C VAL A 335 2.93 23.23 8.16
N PRO A 336 4.22 23.30 7.78
CA PRO A 336 4.65 23.97 6.56
C PRO A 336 3.94 23.44 5.30
N ASP A 337 4.02 24.19 4.20
CA ASP A 337 3.55 23.69 2.91
C ASP A 337 4.41 22.52 2.39
N VAL A 338 3.88 21.79 1.41
CA VAL A 338 4.53 20.58 0.87
C VAL A 338 5.91 20.86 0.27
N GLU A 339 6.15 22.05 -0.27
CA GLU A 339 7.47 22.42 -0.81
C GLU A 339 8.49 22.61 0.32
N ALA A 340 8.12 23.32 1.38
CA ALA A 340 8.98 23.53 2.56
C ALA A 340 9.25 22.23 3.33
N ALA A 341 8.26 21.33 3.41
CA ALA A 341 8.43 20.02 4.01
C ALA A 341 9.43 19.15 3.21
N LEU A 342 9.33 19.18 1.87
CA LEU A 342 10.28 18.50 0.99
C LEU A 342 11.70 19.09 1.11
N ASP A 343 11.83 20.42 1.15
CA ASP A 343 13.12 21.08 1.32
C ASP A 343 13.78 20.71 2.66
N SER A 344 12.98 20.50 3.71
CA SER A 344 13.47 20.04 5.02
C SER A 344 14.00 18.61 4.96
N VAL A 345 13.33 17.73 4.23
CA VAL A 345 13.76 16.35 4.01
C VAL A 345 15.01 16.28 3.14
N ASP A 346 15.10 17.08 2.07
CA ASP A 346 16.27 17.14 1.18
C ASP A 346 17.54 17.65 1.90
N ALA A 347 17.38 18.30 3.06
CA ALA A 347 18.48 18.83 3.86
C ALA A 347 19.03 17.86 4.92
N LEU A 348 18.39 16.70 5.12
CA LEU A 348 18.86 15.60 5.99
C LEU A 348 20.04 14.84 5.37
#